data_AF-A0A8H7SSE6-F1
#
_entry.id   AF-A0A8H7SSE6-F1
#
_cell.length_a   1.000
_cell.length_b   1.000
_cell.length_c   1.000
_cell.angle_alpha   90.00
_cell.angle_beta   90.00
_cell.angle_gamma   90.00
#
_symmetry.space_group_name_H-M   'P 1'
#
loop_
_entity.id
_entity.type
_entity.pdbx_description
1 polymer ?
#
loop_
_entity_poly.entity_id
_entity_poly.type
_entity_poly.pdbx_seq_one_letter_code
_entity_poly.pdbx_strand_id
1 'polypeptide(L)' 'MSIKLSPAGKRLATIIVSTPFVVVTSWILYKRAVLGEKPRVSDGTPVRPMGVRERDERDNNNKIV' A
#
# COMPACT_ATOMS: atom_id res chain seq x y z
N MET A 1 -1.38 32.61 16.46
CA MET A 1 -0.08 33.27 16.21
C MET A 1 0.55 32.62 14.99
N SER A 2 0.64 33.30 13.84
CA SER A 2 1.26 32.72 12.63
C SER A 2 2.78 32.89 12.74
N ILE A 3 3.50 31.77 12.90
CA ILE A 3 4.96 31.78 12.92
C ILE A 3 5.42 31.98 11.46
N LYS A 4 5.92 33.18 11.13
CA LYS A 4 6.53 33.45 9.83
C LYS A 4 7.82 32.64 9.71
N LEU A 5 7.79 31.56 8.94
CA LEU A 5 8.99 30.79 8.60
C LEU A 5 9.84 31.57 7.59
N SER A 6 11.16 31.50 7.77
CA SER A 6 12.11 31.96 6.74
C SER A 6 11.90 31.17 5.43
N PRO A 7 12.31 31.71 4.27
CA PRO A 7 12.20 30.99 3.00
C PRO A 7 12.82 29.59 3.02
N ALA A 8 13.94 29.43 3.75
CA ALA A 8 14.57 28.13 3.99
C ALA A 8 13.70 27.22 4.86
N GLY A 9 13.10 27.75 5.95
CA GLY A 9 12.18 27.01 6.81
C GLY A 9 10.93 26.51 6.07
N LYS A 10 10.40 27.30 5.12
CA LYS A 10 9.26 26.88 4.30
C LYS A 10 9.61 25.70 3.39
N ARG A 11 10.79 25.73 2.75
CA ARG A 11 11.29 24.61 1.93
C ARG A 11 11.51 23.35 2.77
N LEU A 12 12.10 23.51 3.95
CA LEU A 12 12.34 22.39 4.86
C LEU A 12 11.01 21.76 5.32
N ALA A 13 10.02 22.59 5.68
CA ALA A 13 8.69 22.09 6.03
C ALA A 13 8.04 21.32 4.88
N THR A 14 8.15 21.82 3.64
CA THR A 14 7.68 21.08 2.46
C THR A 14 8.36 19.73 2.32
N ILE A 15 9.69 19.68 2.44
CA ILE A 15 10.46 18.43 2.35
C ILE A 15 10.03 17.45 3.44
N ILE A 16 9.93 17.90 4.69
CA ILE A 16 9.52 17.06 5.83
C ILE A 16 8.13 16.46 5.59
N VAL A 17 7.21 17.25 5.05
CA VAL A 17 5.84 16.80 4.77
C VAL A 17 5.80 15.89 3.55
N SER A 18 6.52 16.19 2.47
CA SER A 18 6.43 15.44 1.20
C SER A 18 7.23 14.14 1.19
N THR A 19 8.40 14.12 1.84
CA THR A 19 9.31 12.96 1.86
C THR A 19 8.63 11.66 2.30
N PRO A 20 7.88 11.58 3.40
CA PRO A 20 7.25 10.33 3.82
C PRO A 20 6.28 9.77 2.77
N PHE A 21 5.51 10.62 2.08
CA PHE A 21 4.63 10.17 1.00
C PHE A 21 5.41 9.58 -0.16
N VAL A 22 6.50 10.23 -0.58
CA VAL A 22 7.35 9.73 -1.66
C VAL A 22 8.00 8.40 -1.29
N VAL A 23 8.49 8.27 -0.05
CA VAL A 23 9.11 7.02 0.44
C VAL A 23 8.09 5.89 0.47
N VAL A 24 6.91 6.11 1.06
CA VAL A 24 5.87 5.07 1.18
C VAL A 24 5.35 4.64 -0.20
N THR A 25 5.05 5.59 -1.08
CA THR A 25 4.58 5.28 -2.44
C THR A 25 5.63 4.54 -3.25
N SER A 26 6.89 4.99 -3.21
CA SER A 26 8.00 4.31 -3.89
C SER A 26 8.19 2.89 -3.36
N TRP A 27 8.11 2.68 -2.05
CA TRP A 27 8.22 1.37 -1.44
C TRP A 27 7.09 0.42 -1.86
N ILE A 28 5.85 0.90 -1.86
CA ILE A 28 4.69 0.11 -2.33
C ILE A 28 4.85 -0.27 -3.79
N LEU A 29 5.27 0.68 -4.64
CA LEU A 29 5.52 0.44 -6.05
C LEU A 29 6.65 -0.56 -6.26
N TYR A 30 7.75 -0.45 -5.49
CA TYR A 30 8.85 -1.40 -5.55
C TYR A 30 8.39 -2.83 -5.25
N LYS A 31 7.60 -3.01 -4.18
CA LYS A 31 7.02 -4.32 -3.82
C LYS A 31 6.12 -4.90 -4.90
N ARG A 32 5.38 -4.06 -5.62
CA ARG A 32 4.44 -4.50 -6.66
C ARG A 32 5.11 -4.73 -8.01
N ALA A 33 5.92 -3.77 -8.46
CA ALA A 33 6.48 -3.76 -9.81
C ALA A 33 7.77 -4.58 -9.92
N VAL A 34 8.59 -4.61 -8.86
CA VAL A 34 9.87 -5.35 -8.88
C VAL A 34 9.74 -6.70 -8.20
N LEU A 35 9.14 -6.75 -7.01
CA LEU A 35 9.01 -8.00 -6.25
C LEU A 35 7.77 -8.83 -6.64
N GLY A 36 6.84 -8.27 -7.43
CA GLY A 36 5.63 -9.00 -7.86
C GLY A 36 4.66 -9.34 -6.72
N GLU A 37 4.76 -8.67 -5.57
CA GLU A 37 3.84 -8.89 -4.44
C GLU A 37 2.42 -8.54 -4.87
N LYS A 38 1.51 -9.52 -4.76
CA LYS A 38 0.08 -9.30 -5.05
C LYS A 38 -0.52 -8.28 -4.08
N PRO A 39 -1.46 -7.42 -4.52
CA PRO A 39 -2.16 -6.50 -3.63
C PRO A 39 -2.76 -7.27 -2.46
N ARG A 40 -2.50 -6.82 -1.24
CA ARG A 40 -3.08 -7.37 -0.02
C ARG A 40 -4.09 -6.38 0.54
N VAL A 41 -5.19 -6.89 1.10
CA VAL A 41 -6.09 -6.08 1.93
C VAL A 41 -5.42 -5.77 3.26
N SER A 42 -6.01 -4.85 4.03
CA SER A 42 -5.58 -4.48 5.38
C SER A 42 -5.36 -5.67 6.32
N ASP A 43 -6.09 -6.77 6.09
CA ASP A 43 -6.05 -7.98 6.91
C ASP A 43 -4.94 -8.97 6.46
N GLY A 44 -4.07 -8.56 5.53
CA GLY A 44 -2.95 -9.36 5.03
C GLY A 44 -3.32 -10.44 4.02
N THR A 45 -4.62 -10.68 3.79
CA THR A 45 -5.07 -11.60 2.76
C THR A 45 -4.87 -10.99 1.36
N PRO A 46 -4.55 -11.80 0.33
CA PRO A 46 -4.45 -11.29 -1.03
C PRO A 46 -5.82 -10.80 -1.51
N VAL A 47 -5.85 -9.65 -2.18
CA VAL A 47 -7.04 -9.15 -2.88
C VAL A 47 -7.38 -10.15 -3.98
N ARG A 48 -8.46 -10.91 -3.76
CA ARG A 48 -9.02 -11.82 -4.78
C ARG A 48 -10.25 -11.16 -5.40
N PRO A 49 -10.50 -11.32 -6.71
CA PRO A 49 -11.78 -10.95 -7.30
C PRO A 49 -12.92 -11.69 -6.59
N MET A 50 -14.10 -11.05 -6.46
CA MET A 50 -15.26 -11.63 -5.75
C MET A 50 -15.57 -13.08 -6.17
N GLY A 51 -15.53 -13.39 -7.47
CA GLY A 51 -15.82 -14.74 -7.98
C GLY A 51 -14.70 -15.78 -7.85
N VAL A 52 -13.50 -15.40 -7.43
CA VAL A 52 -12.39 -16.36 -7.22
C VAL A 52 -12.44 -16.96 -5.82
N ARG A 53 -12.89 -16.19 -4.81
CA ARG A 53 -13.06 -16.70 -3.44
C ARG A 53 -14.05 -17.86 -3.37
N GLU A 54 -15.22 -17.69 -3.99
CA GLU A 54 -16.28 -18.69 -3.99
C GLU A 54 -15.86 -19.99 -4.69
N ARG A 55 -15.07 -19.87 -5.77
CA ARG A 55 -14.50 -21.04 -6.47
C ARG A 55 -13.50 -21.78 -5.58
N ASP A 56 -12.56 -21.06 -4.96
CA ASP A 56 -11.54 -21.66 -4.10
C ASP A 56 -12.16 -22.31 -2.85
N GLU A 57 -13.18 -21.71 -2.25
CA GLU A 57 -13.93 -22.26 -1.10
C GLU A 57 -14.67 -23.55 -1.48
N ARG A 58 -15.30 -23.58 -2.67
CA ARG A 58 -15.98 -24.77 -3.20
C ARG A 58 -14.99 -25.91 -3.49
N ASP A 59 -13.85 -25.60 -4.12
CA ASP A 59 -12.82 -26.59 -4.43
C ASP A 59 -12.15 -27.14 -3.15
N ASN A 60 -11.97 -26.30 -2.12
CA ASN A 60 -11.45 -26.75 -0.84
C ASN A 60 -12.42 -27.72 -0.13
N ASN A 61 -13.72 -27.41 -0.11
CA ASN A 61 -14.72 -28.30 0.47
C ASN A 61 -14.81 -29.64 -0.28
N ASN A 62 -14.64 -29.63 -1.61
CA ASN A 62 -14.68 -30.84 -2.42
C ASN A 62 -13.42 -31.72 -2.31
N LYS A 63 -12.33 -31.20 -1.72
CA LYS A 63 -11.12 -31.99 -1.43
C LYS A 63 -11.16 -32.71 -0.08
N ILE A 64 -12.10 -32.32 0.79
CA ILE A 64 -12.25 -32.88 2.14
C ILE A 64 -13.31 -34.01 2.14
N VAL A 65 -13.98 -34.23 1.01
CA VAL A 65 -14.92 -35.34 0.77
C VAL A 65 -14.24 -36.45 -0.01
#